data_AF-A0A967VXN5-F1
#
_entry.id   AF-A0A967VXN5-F1
#
_cell.length_a   1.000
_cell.length_b   1.000
_cell.length_c   1.000
_cell.angle_alpha   90.00
_cell.angle_beta   90.00
_cell.angle_gamma   90.00
#
_symmetry.space_group_name_H-M   'P 1'
#
loop_
_entity.id
_entity.type
_entity.pdbx_description
1 polymer ?
#
loop_
_entity_poly.entity_id
_entity_poly.type
_entity_poly.pdbx_seq_one_letter_code
_entity_poly.pdbx_strand_id
1 'polypeptide(L)'
;MRPILKWAGGKRSLTREIINLFPEDFKYRSYHEPFFGGGAVFFKIQPKKGSINDINKKLINFYKVVREHPYELIQETKKHLYCKDTYYDLREKFNNGKLDDIEAAALFLYLNKTAYNGLYRVNSDGKFNVPFGRHKNPTITPEKTILQASKLLKNVEILNQDFNYIAGYAEKGDIVYLDPPYQPISETSKFTSYTKEGFGLKKHRSLRNLCFTLDRQGVLFVLSNSFSKQIEDLYS
;
A
#
# COMPACT_ATOMS: atom_id res chain seq x y z
N MET A 1 8.41 3.26 12.53
CA MET A 1 9.27 3.74 11.41
C MET A 1 8.44 4.46 10.34
N ARG A 2 9.06 5.10 9.34
CA ARG A 2 8.35 5.71 8.20
C ARG A 2 8.21 4.69 7.05
N PRO A 3 7.15 4.78 6.23
CA PRO A 3 7.04 4.00 5.01
C PRO A 3 8.24 4.14 4.05
N ILE A 4 8.59 3.05 3.37
CA ILE A 4 9.61 3.07 2.31
C ILE A 4 9.11 3.90 1.12
N LEU A 5 7.88 3.64 0.67
CA LEU A 5 7.30 4.25 -0.51
C LEU A 5 6.55 5.55 -0.18
N LYS A 6 6.49 6.46 -1.15
CA LYS A 6 5.47 7.52 -1.17
C LYS A 6 4.23 6.91 -1.83
N TRP A 7 3.06 7.11 -1.22
CA TRP A 7 1.81 6.53 -1.70
C TRP A 7 0.71 7.57 -1.62
N ALA A 8 -0.13 7.64 -2.66
CA ALA A 8 -1.29 8.51 -2.65
C ALA A 8 -2.26 8.07 -1.53
N GLY A 9 -2.91 9.03 -0.88
CA GLY A 9 -3.79 8.73 0.26
C GLY A 9 -3.07 8.27 1.54
N GLY A 10 -1.73 8.30 1.57
CA GLY A 10 -0.95 7.84 2.71
C GLY A 10 -1.28 8.58 4.01
N LYS A 11 -1.78 7.85 5.01
CA LYS A 11 -2.29 8.37 6.29
C LYS A 11 -1.26 8.85 7.28
N ARG A 12 -0.12 9.37 6.82
CA ARG A 12 1.00 9.76 7.70
C ARG A 12 0.60 10.86 8.69
N SER A 13 -0.26 11.79 8.29
CA SER A 13 -0.78 12.83 9.18
C SER A 13 -1.83 12.30 10.16
N LEU A 14 -2.61 11.30 9.76
CA LEU A 14 -3.74 10.75 10.52
C LEU A 14 -3.38 9.52 11.36
N THR A 15 -2.11 9.10 11.33
CA THR A 15 -1.71 7.83 11.96
C THR A 15 -1.92 7.86 13.47
N ARG A 16 -1.79 9.03 14.11
CA ARG A 16 -1.99 9.15 15.57
C ARG A 16 -3.46 8.96 15.92
N GLU A 17 -4.34 9.63 15.20
CA GLU A 17 -5.79 9.56 15.35
C GLU A 17 -6.28 8.13 15.13
N ILE A 18 -5.82 7.46 14.07
CA ILE A 18 -6.18 6.06 13.79
C ILE A 18 -5.72 5.13 14.92
N ILE A 19 -4.47 5.26 15.37
CA ILE A 19 -3.93 4.40 16.44
C ILE A 19 -4.68 4.62 17.76
N ASN A 20 -5.12 5.84 18.05
CA ASN A 20 -5.88 6.13 19.26
C ASN A 20 -7.26 5.45 19.30
N LEU A 21 -7.76 4.95 18.15
CA LEU A 21 -8.99 4.14 18.09
C LEU A 21 -8.74 2.66 18.37
N PHE A 22 -7.48 2.21 18.39
CA PHE A 22 -7.15 0.84 18.73
C PHE A 22 -7.22 0.62 20.24
N PRO A 23 -7.53 -0.61 20.71
CA PRO A 23 -7.52 -0.91 22.15
C PRO A 23 -6.11 -0.73 22.73
N GLU A 24 -5.99 -0.45 24.03
CA GLU A 24 -4.69 -0.17 24.68
C GLU A 24 -3.67 -1.31 24.53
N ASP A 25 -4.16 -2.54 24.43
CA ASP A 25 -3.37 -3.76 24.27
C ASP A 25 -3.06 -4.10 22.80
N PHE A 26 -3.29 -3.18 21.84
CA PHE A 26 -3.09 -3.42 20.40
C PHE A 26 -1.72 -3.99 20.03
N LYS A 27 -0.68 -3.69 20.81
CA LYS A 27 0.70 -4.19 20.59
C LYS A 27 0.83 -5.71 20.76
N TYR A 28 -0.13 -6.36 21.41
CA TYR A 28 -0.14 -7.80 21.66
C TYR A 28 -1.08 -8.56 20.73
N ARG A 29 -1.86 -7.87 19.89
CA ARG A 29 -2.83 -8.43 18.96
C ARG A 29 -2.21 -8.63 17.57
N SER A 30 -2.76 -9.54 16.76
CA SER A 30 -2.40 -9.62 15.35
C SER A 30 -2.99 -8.42 14.62
N TYR A 31 -2.28 -7.93 13.61
CA TYR A 31 -2.68 -6.74 12.88
C TYR A 31 -2.72 -6.99 11.38
N HIS A 32 -3.82 -6.55 10.75
CA HIS A 32 -4.08 -6.81 9.34
C HIS A 32 -4.39 -5.52 8.59
N GLU A 33 -3.76 -5.34 7.43
CA GLU A 33 -4.06 -4.26 6.48
C GLU A 33 -4.45 -4.85 5.11
N PRO A 34 -5.75 -5.07 4.86
CA PRO A 34 -6.24 -5.58 3.57
C PRO A 34 -6.02 -4.64 2.36
N PHE A 35 -5.78 -3.35 2.64
CA PHE A 35 -5.49 -2.29 1.67
C PHE A 35 -4.18 -1.59 2.07
N PHE A 36 -3.06 -2.27 1.85
CA PHE A 36 -1.78 -1.86 2.42
C PHE A 36 -1.29 -0.52 1.89
N GLY A 37 -1.32 -0.33 0.57
CA GLY A 37 -0.77 0.86 -0.08
C GLY A 37 0.65 1.20 0.41
N GLY A 38 0.79 2.34 1.09
CA GLY A 38 2.07 2.77 1.66
C GLY A 38 2.39 2.20 3.06
N GLY A 39 1.47 1.50 3.72
CA GLY A 39 1.66 0.91 5.06
C GLY A 39 1.89 1.93 6.19
N ALA A 40 1.29 3.12 6.11
CA ALA A 40 1.57 4.21 7.06
C ALA A 40 1.28 3.81 8.51
N VAL A 41 0.16 3.13 8.76
CA VAL A 41 -0.23 2.67 10.10
C VAL A 41 0.61 1.47 10.52
N PHE A 42 0.74 0.45 9.67
CA PHE A 42 1.62 -0.71 9.88
C PHE A 42 3.03 -0.33 10.30
N PHE A 43 3.70 0.56 9.55
CA PHE A 43 5.07 0.99 9.86
C PHE A 43 5.15 1.82 11.13
N LYS A 44 4.06 2.48 11.55
CA LYS A 44 4.03 3.24 12.82
C LYS A 44 3.89 2.31 14.01
N ILE A 45 2.95 1.35 13.97
CA ILE A 45 2.67 0.44 15.10
C ILE A 45 3.68 -0.71 15.19
N GLN A 46 4.25 -1.13 14.05
CA GLN A 46 5.24 -2.22 13.95
C GLN A 46 4.74 -3.52 14.61
N PRO A 47 3.68 -4.13 14.06
CA PRO A 47 3.07 -5.29 14.68
C PRO A 47 4.01 -6.50 14.63
N LYS A 48 3.86 -7.41 15.59
CA LYS A 48 4.70 -8.62 15.68
C LYS A 48 4.28 -9.73 14.70
N LYS A 49 2.99 -9.77 14.35
CA LYS A 49 2.36 -10.77 13.48
C LYS A 49 1.11 -10.20 12.83
N GLY A 50 0.61 -10.89 11.80
CA GLY A 50 -0.61 -10.56 11.07
C GLY A 50 -0.35 -10.59 9.57
N SER A 51 -1.10 -9.79 8.81
CA SER A 51 -1.01 -9.82 7.34
C SER A 51 -1.08 -8.44 6.69
N ILE A 52 -0.34 -8.26 5.61
CA ILE A 52 -0.52 -7.15 4.69
C ILE A 52 -1.03 -7.68 3.35
N ASN A 53 -1.94 -6.95 2.73
CA ASN A 53 -2.51 -7.30 1.44
C ASN A 53 -2.79 -6.06 0.61
N ASP A 54 -2.67 -6.20 -0.71
CA ASP A 54 -3.10 -5.18 -1.66
C ASP A 54 -3.40 -5.85 -2.99
N ILE A 55 -4.33 -5.30 -3.75
CA ILE A 55 -4.64 -5.80 -5.09
C ILE A 55 -3.51 -5.51 -6.09
N ASN A 56 -2.69 -4.50 -5.81
CA ASN A 56 -1.55 -4.12 -6.65
C ASN A 56 -0.42 -5.15 -6.55
N LYS A 57 -0.36 -6.03 -7.55
CA LYS A 57 0.68 -7.07 -7.71
C LYS A 57 2.10 -6.53 -7.60
N LYS A 58 2.38 -5.37 -8.21
CA LYS A 58 3.73 -4.79 -8.23
C LYS A 58 4.13 -4.27 -6.84
N LEU A 59 3.18 -3.73 -6.09
CA LEU A 59 3.37 -3.32 -4.69
C LEU A 59 3.65 -4.54 -3.79
N ILE A 60 2.87 -5.60 -3.94
CA ILE A 60 3.07 -6.82 -3.14
C ILE A 60 4.38 -7.52 -3.47
N ASN A 61 4.74 -7.61 -4.76
CA ASN A 61 6.06 -8.08 -5.16
C ASN A 61 7.17 -7.27 -4.47
N PHE A 62 7.07 -5.94 -4.50
CA PHE A 62 8.05 -5.07 -3.83
C PHE A 62 8.21 -5.41 -2.35
N TYR A 63 7.12 -5.58 -1.59
CA TYR A 63 7.23 -5.92 -0.17
C TYR A 63 7.70 -7.36 0.10
N LYS A 64 7.41 -8.32 -0.77
CA LYS A 64 8.01 -9.67 -0.71
C LYS A 64 9.52 -9.62 -0.90
N VAL A 65 9.99 -8.90 -1.93
CA VAL A 65 11.43 -8.69 -2.17
C VAL A 65 12.09 -7.94 -1.01
N VAL A 66 11.45 -6.91 -0.44
CA VAL A 66 11.97 -6.25 0.78
C VAL A 66 12.12 -7.24 1.93
N ARG A 67 11.19 -8.18 2.11
CA ARG A 67 11.26 -9.21 3.16
C ARG A 67 12.39 -10.20 2.90
N GLU A 68 12.47 -10.73 1.68
CA GLU A 68 13.26 -11.93 1.34
C GLU A 68 14.66 -11.60 0.80
N HIS A 69 14.78 -10.55 -0.01
CA HIS A 69 16.01 -10.19 -0.75
C HIS A 69 16.38 -8.69 -0.57
N PRO A 70 16.50 -8.17 0.67
CA PRO A 70 16.68 -6.75 0.89
C PRO A 70 18.03 -6.22 0.38
N TYR A 71 19.09 -7.04 0.36
CA TYR A 71 20.41 -6.62 -0.08
C TYR A 71 20.50 -6.56 -1.60
N GLU A 72 19.92 -7.55 -2.27
CA GLU A 72 19.81 -7.63 -3.73
C GLU A 72 18.95 -6.48 -4.25
N LEU A 73 17.84 -6.16 -3.59
CA LEU A 73 17.03 -4.98 -3.90
C LEU A 73 17.85 -3.68 -3.82
N ILE A 74 18.66 -3.53 -2.76
CA ILE A 74 19.52 -2.35 -2.57
C ILE A 74 20.55 -2.26 -3.69
N GLN A 75 21.23 -3.38 -3.99
CA GLN A 75 22.26 -3.45 -5.03
C GLN A 75 21.67 -3.15 -6.41
N GLU A 76 20.53 -3.77 -6.75
CA GLU A 76 19.84 -3.58 -8.03
C GLU A 76 19.41 -2.12 -8.20
N THR A 77 18.77 -1.53 -7.18
CA THR A 77 18.29 -0.15 -7.25
C THR A 77 19.46 0.85 -7.42
N LYS A 78 20.62 0.57 -6.81
CA LYS A 78 21.83 1.43 -6.89
C LYS A 78 22.45 1.49 -8.29
N LYS A 79 22.13 0.57 -9.20
CA LYS A 79 22.63 0.59 -10.57
C LYS A 79 22.09 1.76 -11.39
N HIS A 80 20.99 2.38 -10.95
CA HIS A 80 20.26 3.37 -11.74
C HIS A 80 20.59 4.80 -11.33
N LEU A 81 21.04 5.60 -12.30
CA LEU A 81 21.35 7.02 -12.10
C LEU A 81 20.07 7.86 -12.04
N TYR A 82 20.11 8.95 -11.26
CA TYR A 82 19.04 9.94 -11.25
C TYR A 82 19.19 10.90 -12.43
N CYS A 83 18.63 10.54 -13.58
CA CYS A 83 18.53 11.44 -14.72
C CYS A 83 17.23 11.21 -15.49
N LYS A 84 16.85 12.21 -16.30
CA LYS A 84 15.56 12.21 -17.01
C LYS A 84 15.49 11.10 -18.06
N ASP A 85 16.58 10.86 -18.78
CA ASP A 85 16.59 9.88 -19.88
C ASP A 85 16.56 8.45 -19.32
N THR A 86 17.43 8.13 -18.35
CA THR A 86 17.37 6.86 -17.60
C THR A 86 15.98 6.63 -16.99
N TYR A 87 15.32 7.68 -16.48
CA TYR A 87 13.97 7.53 -15.95
C TYR A 87 12.97 7.01 -17.00
N TYR A 88 12.97 7.57 -18.21
CA TYR A 88 12.01 7.15 -19.23
C TYR A 88 12.36 5.78 -19.82
N ASP A 89 13.65 5.46 -19.96
CA ASP A 89 14.09 4.12 -20.38
C ASP A 89 13.66 3.06 -19.37
N LEU A 90 13.91 3.30 -18.08
CA LEU A 90 13.52 2.39 -17.01
C LEU A 90 12.00 2.31 -16.84
N ARG A 91 11.27 3.41 -17.11
CA ARG A 91 9.80 3.39 -17.13
C ARG A 91 9.28 2.50 -18.26
N GLU A 92 9.90 2.55 -19.43
CA GLU A 92 9.52 1.71 -20.56
C GLU A 92 9.83 0.24 -20.28
N LYS A 93 11.01 -0.05 -19.70
CA LYS A 93 11.39 -1.39 -19.21
C LYS A 93 10.40 -1.89 -18.14
N PHE A 94 9.99 -1.04 -17.20
CA PHE A 94 9.02 -1.39 -16.16
C PHE A 94 7.61 -1.71 -16.68
N ASN A 95 7.22 -1.07 -17.79
CA ASN A 95 5.90 -1.23 -18.40
C ASN A 95 5.82 -2.41 -19.36
N ASN A 96 6.88 -2.70 -20.11
CA ASN A 96 6.83 -3.66 -21.22
C ASN A 96 7.92 -4.74 -21.17
N GLY A 97 8.93 -4.58 -20.32
CA GLY A 97 10.03 -5.53 -20.17
C GLY A 97 9.60 -6.80 -19.43
N LYS A 98 10.28 -7.90 -19.73
CA LYS A 98 10.30 -9.08 -18.87
C LYS A 98 11.30 -8.81 -17.76
N LEU A 99 10.83 -8.83 -16.52
CA LEU A 99 11.60 -8.53 -15.32
C LEU A 99 11.45 -9.69 -14.36
N ASP A 100 12.53 -10.07 -13.69
CA ASP A 100 12.40 -10.87 -12.49
C ASP A 100 11.82 -10.04 -11.32
N ASP A 101 11.50 -10.71 -10.22
CA ASP A 101 10.86 -10.08 -9.07
C ASP A 101 11.73 -8.98 -8.44
N ILE A 102 13.06 -9.17 -8.40
CA ILE A 102 14.01 -8.23 -7.80
C ILE A 102 14.16 -7.00 -8.69
N GLU A 103 14.35 -7.17 -10.00
CA GLU A 103 14.39 -6.09 -10.97
C GLU A 103 13.07 -5.29 -10.95
N ALA A 104 11.92 -5.98 -10.94
CA ALA A 104 10.62 -5.33 -10.89
C ALA A 104 10.45 -4.49 -9.61
N ALA A 105 10.88 -5.00 -8.45
CA ALA A 105 10.86 -4.28 -7.18
C ALA A 105 11.84 -3.09 -7.15
N ALA A 106 13.04 -3.25 -7.72
CA ALA A 106 14.03 -2.19 -7.82
C ALA A 106 13.56 -1.04 -8.71
N LEU A 107 12.99 -1.35 -9.88
CA LEU A 107 12.40 -0.34 -10.76
C LEU A 107 11.17 0.32 -10.13
N PHE A 108 10.35 -0.45 -9.39
CA PHE A 108 9.21 0.11 -8.64
C PHE A 108 9.67 1.15 -7.63
N LEU A 109 10.71 0.84 -6.85
CA LEU A 109 11.30 1.76 -5.88
C LEU A 109 11.92 2.98 -6.57
N TYR A 110 12.74 2.76 -7.60
CA TYR A 110 13.40 3.81 -8.36
C TYR A 110 12.37 4.81 -8.92
N LEU A 111 11.35 4.31 -9.64
CA LEU A 111 10.31 5.13 -10.22
C LEU A 111 9.51 5.87 -9.14
N ASN A 112 9.16 5.21 -8.03
CA ASN A 112 8.47 5.87 -6.92
C ASN A 112 9.28 7.03 -6.32
N LYS A 113 10.60 6.91 -6.24
CA LYS A 113 11.48 7.92 -5.63
C LYS A 113 11.82 9.07 -6.56
N THR A 114 11.76 8.83 -7.87
CA THR A 114 12.20 9.78 -8.90
C THR A 114 11.04 10.40 -9.68
N ALA A 115 9.84 9.81 -9.63
CA ALA A 115 8.64 10.36 -10.28
C ALA A 115 8.12 11.63 -9.60
N TYR A 116 7.31 12.39 -10.34
CA TYR A 116 6.62 13.57 -9.83
C TYR A 116 5.78 13.23 -8.59
N ASN A 117 6.03 13.95 -7.49
CA ASN A 117 5.45 13.74 -6.15
C ASN A 117 5.58 12.31 -5.56
N GLY A 118 6.36 11.43 -6.20
CA GLY A 118 6.45 10.03 -5.85
C GLY A 118 5.11 9.30 -5.89
N LEU A 119 4.26 9.68 -6.84
CA LEU A 119 2.99 9.02 -7.07
C LEU A 119 3.20 7.66 -7.75
N TYR A 120 2.29 6.73 -7.46
CA TYR A 120 2.09 5.55 -8.28
C TYR A 120 0.75 5.70 -9.00
N ARG A 121 0.78 5.77 -10.33
CA ARG A 121 -0.40 5.89 -11.19
C ARG A 121 -0.19 5.12 -12.47
N VAL A 122 -1.23 4.41 -12.88
CA VAL A 122 -1.28 3.67 -14.14
C VAL A 122 -2.36 4.25 -15.07
N ASN A 123 -2.21 4.04 -16.37
CA ASN A 123 -3.25 4.31 -17.37
C ASN A 123 -4.27 3.15 -17.44
N SER A 124 -5.22 3.23 -18.38
CA SER A 124 -6.23 2.18 -18.64
C SER A 124 -5.64 0.82 -19.01
N ASP A 125 -4.41 0.80 -19.54
CA ASP A 125 -3.69 -0.41 -19.92
C ASP A 125 -2.85 -0.99 -18.76
N GLY A 126 -2.91 -0.37 -17.56
CA GLY A 126 -2.12 -0.78 -16.41
C GLY A 126 -0.65 -0.35 -16.47
N LYS A 127 -0.26 0.49 -17.43
CA LYS A 127 1.11 1.01 -17.57
C LYS A 127 1.33 2.23 -16.69
N PHE A 128 2.43 2.25 -15.96
CA PHE A 128 2.84 3.38 -15.14
C PHE A 128 3.11 4.61 -16.00
N ASN A 129 2.46 5.74 -15.67
CA ASN A 129 2.43 6.93 -16.52
C ASN A 129 2.73 8.24 -15.78
N VAL A 130 3.37 8.18 -14.61
CA VAL A 130 3.82 9.39 -13.91
C VAL A 130 5.05 9.96 -14.65
N PRO A 131 5.18 11.28 -14.80
CA PRO A 131 6.36 11.89 -15.38
C PRO A 131 7.52 11.98 -14.39
N PHE A 132 8.72 12.22 -14.91
CA PHE A 132 9.93 12.48 -14.12
C PHE A 132 9.71 13.66 -13.15
N GLY A 133 10.03 13.48 -11.88
CA GLY A 133 9.99 14.53 -10.87
C GLY A 133 11.35 15.21 -10.75
N ARG A 134 11.36 16.55 -10.65
CA ARG A 134 12.58 17.34 -10.45
C ARG A 134 12.84 17.52 -8.95
N HIS A 135 13.59 16.59 -8.37
CA HIS A 135 13.99 16.57 -6.96
C HIS A 135 15.45 17.04 -6.86
N LYS A 136 15.79 17.86 -5.85
CA LYS A 136 17.17 18.36 -5.70
C LYS A 136 18.17 17.24 -5.40
N ASN A 137 17.87 16.38 -4.43
CA ASN A 137 18.71 15.25 -4.01
C ASN A 137 17.81 14.10 -3.51
N PRO A 138 17.17 13.32 -4.40
CA PRO A 138 16.27 12.26 -3.97
C PRO A 138 17.04 11.09 -3.35
N THR A 139 16.66 10.67 -2.15
CA THR A 139 17.10 9.37 -1.61
C THR A 139 16.36 8.25 -2.32
N ILE A 140 16.97 7.71 -3.38
CA ILE A 140 16.41 6.63 -4.20
C ILE A 140 16.42 5.31 -3.42
N THR A 141 17.53 4.99 -2.76
CA THR A 141 17.70 3.73 -2.03
C THR A 141 17.83 4.00 -0.53
N PRO A 142 16.72 4.05 0.23
CA PRO A 142 16.76 4.27 1.68
C PRO A 142 17.15 2.97 2.42
N GLU A 143 18.43 2.57 2.32
CA GLU A 143 18.95 1.27 2.78
C GLU A 143 18.56 0.93 4.22
N LYS A 144 18.78 1.85 5.15
CA LYS A 144 18.42 1.65 6.56
C LYS A 144 16.93 1.36 6.74
N THR A 145 16.06 2.02 5.98
CA THR A 145 14.61 1.79 6.04
C THR A 145 14.23 0.45 5.42
N ILE A 146 14.86 0.06 4.32
CA ILE A 146 14.64 -1.26 3.68
C ILE A 146 15.01 -2.38 4.66
N LEU A 147 16.21 -2.32 5.26
CA LEU A 147 16.66 -3.33 6.21
C LEU A 147 15.81 -3.39 7.49
N GLN A 148 15.33 -2.25 7.98
CA GLN A 148 14.38 -2.21 9.10
C GLN A 148 13.03 -2.85 8.73
N ALA A 149 12.52 -2.56 7.54
CA ALA A 149 11.26 -3.12 7.06
C ALA A 149 11.37 -4.63 6.83
N SER A 150 12.48 -5.11 6.26
CA SER A 150 12.76 -6.54 6.09
C SER A 150 12.62 -7.30 7.42
N LYS A 151 13.25 -6.79 8.48
CA LYS A 151 13.14 -7.37 9.83
C LYS A 151 11.71 -7.38 10.36
N LEU A 152 10.97 -6.29 10.15
CA LEU A 152 9.58 -6.17 10.60
C LEU A 152 8.64 -7.11 9.85
N LEU A 153 8.83 -7.27 8.54
CA LEU A 153 7.98 -8.09 7.67
C LEU A 153 8.24 -9.60 7.81
N LYS A 154 9.30 -10.02 8.50
CA LYS A 154 9.70 -11.42 8.61
C LYS A 154 8.60 -12.34 9.14
N ASN A 155 7.77 -11.85 10.06
CA ASN A 155 6.69 -12.62 10.69
C ASN A 155 5.29 -12.15 10.23
N VAL A 156 5.23 -11.48 9.09
CA VAL A 156 3.99 -10.93 8.53
C VAL A 156 3.69 -11.65 7.23
N GLU A 157 2.46 -12.12 7.10
CA GLU A 157 1.97 -12.70 5.85
C GLU A 157 1.77 -11.61 4.81
N ILE A 158 2.28 -11.84 3.59
CA ILE A 158 2.21 -10.88 2.49
C ILE A 158 1.39 -11.49 1.35
N LEU A 159 0.17 -10.98 1.19
CA LEU A 159 -0.84 -11.52 0.29
C LEU A 159 -1.13 -10.57 -0.87
N ASN A 160 -1.57 -11.13 -2.00
CA ASN A 160 -2.09 -10.38 -3.14
C ASN A 160 -3.44 -10.98 -3.55
N GLN A 161 -4.47 -10.65 -2.79
CA GLN A 161 -5.82 -11.18 -2.92
C GLN A 161 -6.85 -10.04 -2.86
N ASP A 162 -8.10 -10.34 -3.22
CA ASP A 162 -9.21 -9.45 -2.92
C ASP A 162 -9.37 -9.32 -1.40
N PHE A 163 -9.74 -8.13 -0.93
CA PHE A 163 -9.77 -7.79 0.50
C PHE A 163 -10.69 -8.70 1.33
N ASN A 164 -11.63 -9.41 0.70
CA ASN A 164 -12.53 -10.36 1.37
C ASN A 164 -11.81 -11.55 2.01
N TYR A 165 -10.55 -11.84 1.66
CA TYR A 165 -9.77 -12.91 2.30
C TYR A 165 -9.77 -12.80 3.84
N ILE A 166 -9.82 -11.56 4.35
CA ILE A 166 -9.66 -11.29 5.77
C ILE A 166 -10.79 -11.91 6.62
N ALA A 167 -11.97 -12.13 6.05
CA ALA A 167 -13.09 -12.77 6.74
C ALA A 167 -12.81 -14.23 7.15
N GLY A 168 -11.94 -14.92 6.41
CA GLY A 168 -11.51 -16.28 6.71
C GLY A 168 -10.13 -16.37 7.35
N TYR A 169 -9.50 -15.22 7.62
CA TYR A 169 -8.11 -15.15 8.06
C TYR A 169 -7.94 -14.48 9.43
N ALA A 170 -8.72 -13.42 9.72
CA ALA A 170 -8.66 -12.75 11.02
C ALA A 170 -9.38 -13.57 12.09
N GLU A 171 -8.82 -13.61 13.29
CA GLU A 171 -9.38 -14.30 14.45
C GLU A 171 -9.95 -13.31 15.46
N LYS A 172 -10.80 -13.81 16.38
CA LYS A 172 -11.38 -13.01 17.45
C LYS A 172 -10.30 -12.23 18.21
N GLY A 173 -10.47 -10.92 18.29
CA GLY A 173 -9.55 -10.01 18.97
C GLY A 173 -8.40 -9.49 18.10
N ASP A 174 -8.24 -9.94 16.86
CA ASP A 174 -7.31 -9.30 15.92
C ASP A 174 -7.79 -7.89 15.55
N ILE A 175 -6.85 -7.07 15.05
CA ILE A 175 -7.12 -5.70 14.59
C ILE A 175 -6.99 -5.64 13.07
N VAL A 176 -8.02 -5.15 12.39
CA VAL A 176 -8.05 -4.93 10.94
C VAL A 176 -8.17 -3.44 10.64
N TYR A 177 -7.20 -2.87 9.93
CA TYR A 177 -7.29 -1.50 9.42
C TYR A 177 -7.66 -1.49 7.94
N LEU A 178 -8.79 -0.86 7.62
CA LEU A 178 -9.38 -0.80 6.28
C LEU A 178 -9.25 0.62 5.71
N ASP A 179 -8.45 0.77 4.64
CA ASP A 179 -8.23 2.04 3.95
C ASP A 179 -8.43 1.89 2.43
N PRO A 180 -9.67 1.65 1.97
CA PRO A 180 -9.97 1.44 0.56
C PRO A 180 -9.69 2.72 -0.26
N PRO A 181 -9.59 2.62 -1.59
CA PRO A 181 -9.71 3.80 -2.45
C PRO A 181 -11.02 4.53 -2.15
N TYR A 182 -10.96 5.85 -1.99
CA TYR A 182 -12.11 6.66 -1.59
C TYR A 182 -13.10 6.85 -2.73
N GLN A 183 -14.38 6.92 -2.37
CA GLN A 183 -15.44 7.28 -3.31
C GLN A 183 -15.22 8.73 -3.77
N PRO A 184 -15.23 9.01 -5.09
CA PRO A 184 -15.13 10.37 -5.59
C PRO A 184 -16.27 11.25 -5.04
N ILE A 185 -15.93 12.45 -4.57
CA ILE A 185 -16.90 13.41 -4.01
C ILE A 185 -17.69 14.13 -5.12
N SER A 186 -17.18 14.15 -6.36
CA SER A 186 -17.88 14.65 -7.56
C SER A 186 -17.58 13.82 -8.82
N GLU A 187 -18.44 13.89 -9.84
CA GLU A 187 -18.19 13.27 -11.16
C GLU A 187 -16.92 13.83 -11.87
N THR A 188 -16.52 15.05 -11.52
CA THR A 188 -15.31 15.73 -12.00
C THR A 188 -14.05 15.34 -11.21
N SER A 189 -14.19 14.78 -10.01
CA SER A 189 -13.08 14.29 -9.19
C SER A 189 -12.69 12.84 -9.50
N LYS A 190 -12.78 12.42 -10.78
CA LYS A 190 -12.25 11.13 -11.29
C LYS A 190 -10.72 11.07 -11.26
N PHE A 191 -10.10 11.59 -10.20
CA PHE A 191 -8.67 11.51 -9.99
C PHE A 191 -8.34 10.06 -9.66
N THR A 192 -7.79 9.36 -10.65
CA THR A 192 -6.93 8.16 -10.58
C THR A 192 -7.58 6.80 -10.29
N SER A 193 -7.72 6.00 -11.34
CA SER A 193 -7.92 4.55 -11.26
C SER A 193 -6.63 3.87 -10.78
N TYR A 194 -6.63 3.35 -9.55
CA TYR A 194 -5.51 2.55 -9.01
C TYR A 194 -5.52 1.09 -9.52
N THR A 195 -6.60 0.68 -10.21
CA THR A 195 -6.78 -0.60 -10.92
C THR A 195 -7.71 -0.39 -12.13
N LYS A 196 -7.63 -1.26 -13.15
CA LYS A 196 -8.49 -1.23 -14.35
C LYS A 196 -9.99 -1.34 -14.03
N GLU A 197 -10.34 -1.96 -12.90
CA GLU A 197 -11.73 -2.23 -12.48
C GLU A 197 -12.30 -1.17 -11.50
N GLY A 198 -11.46 -0.30 -10.94
CA GLY A 198 -11.88 0.72 -9.97
C GLY A 198 -12.44 0.15 -8.65
N PHE A 199 -12.67 1.04 -7.67
CA PHE A 199 -13.32 0.68 -6.40
C PHE A 199 -14.65 1.45 -6.30
N GLY A 200 -15.66 0.95 -7.01
CA GLY A 200 -16.97 1.62 -7.08
C GLY A 200 -17.89 1.29 -5.91
N LEU A 201 -19.10 1.87 -5.92
CA LEU A 201 -20.10 1.72 -4.85
C LEU A 201 -20.44 0.25 -4.53
N LYS A 202 -20.43 -0.65 -5.52
CA LYS A 202 -20.63 -2.09 -5.28
C LYS A 202 -19.54 -2.68 -4.37
N LYS A 203 -18.28 -2.33 -4.59
CA LYS A 203 -17.15 -2.76 -3.75
C LYS A 203 -17.21 -2.11 -2.36
N HIS A 204 -17.65 -0.86 -2.24
CA HIS A 204 -17.93 -0.25 -0.94
C HIS A 204 -19.05 -0.97 -0.17
N ARG A 205 -20.12 -1.42 -0.84
CA ARG A 205 -21.16 -2.27 -0.22
C ARG A 205 -20.61 -3.61 0.24
N SER A 206 -19.76 -4.26 -0.56
CA SER A 206 -19.07 -5.49 -0.15
C SER A 206 -18.16 -5.26 1.05
N LEU A 207 -17.42 -4.15 1.09
CA LEU A 207 -16.58 -3.78 2.23
C LEU A 207 -17.38 -3.56 3.51
N ARG A 208 -18.54 -2.91 3.43
CA ARG A 208 -19.46 -2.79 4.56
C ARG A 208 -19.93 -4.17 5.06
N ASN A 209 -20.32 -5.06 4.16
CA ASN A 209 -20.74 -6.42 4.54
C ASN A 209 -19.60 -7.19 5.21
N LEU A 210 -18.36 -6.97 4.77
CA LEU A 210 -17.18 -7.50 5.44
C LEU A 210 -17.04 -6.92 6.86
N CYS A 211 -17.22 -5.62 7.07
CA CYS A 211 -17.21 -5.03 8.42
C CYS A 211 -18.22 -5.70 9.36
N PHE A 212 -19.46 -5.94 8.92
CA PHE A 212 -20.44 -6.70 9.72
C PHE A 212 -20.01 -8.13 10.01
N THR A 213 -19.28 -8.77 9.09
CA THR A 213 -18.76 -10.12 9.29
C THR A 213 -17.66 -10.12 10.36
N LEU A 214 -16.72 -9.17 10.27
CA LEU A 214 -15.64 -9.00 11.24
C LEU A 214 -16.19 -8.71 12.65
N ASP A 215 -17.18 -7.82 12.76
CA ASP A 215 -17.84 -7.49 14.02
C ASP A 215 -18.44 -8.74 14.69
N ARG A 216 -19.20 -9.54 13.92
CA ARG A 216 -19.81 -10.80 14.42
C ARG A 216 -18.76 -11.84 14.85
N GLN A 217 -17.58 -11.82 14.27
CA GLN A 217 -16.45 -12.70 14.64
C GLN A 217 -15.69 -12.19 15.88
N GLY A 218 -16.03 -11.00 16.39
CA GLY A 218 -15.29 -10.34 17.47
C GLY A 218 -13.92 -9.83 17.04
N VAL A 219 -13.74 -9.57 15.74
CA VAL A 219 -12.56 -8.92 15.18
C VAL A 219 -12.74 -7.40 15.32
N LEU A 220 -11.72 -6.71 15.80
CA LEU A 220 -11.73 -5.26 15.93
C LEU A 220 -11.32 -4.65 14.59
N PHE A 221 -12.05 -3.64 14.10
CA PHE A 221 -11.65 -2.95 12.88
C PHE A 221 -11.78 -1.44 12.98
N VAL A 222 -10.94 -0.74 12.21
CA VAL A 222 -11.05 0.69 11.96
C VAL A 222 -11.09 0.88 10.45
N LEU A 223 -12.09 1.61 9.96
CA LEU A 223 -12.25 1.94 8.55
C LEU A 223 -12.10 3.45 8.34
N SER A 224 -11.30 3.84 7.36
CA SER A 224 -11.21 5.24 6.92
C SER A 224 -11.83 5.42 5.54
N ASN A 225 -12.53 6.54 5.33
CA ASN A 225 -13.13 6.88 4.04
C ASN A 225 -13.33 8.40 3.93
N SER A 226 -13.70 8.88 2.74
CA SER A 226 -14.18 10.25 2.54
C SER A 226 -15.54 10.46 3.22
N PHE A 227 -15.74 11.62 3.85
CA PHE A 227 -17.05 12.03 4.33
C PHE A 227 -17.94 12.45 3.15
N SER A 228 -18.89 11.60 2.78
CA SER A 228 -19.91 11.89 1.77
C SER A 228 -21.23 11.24 2.19
N LYS A 229 -22.36 11.82 1.76
CA LYS A 229 -23.68 11.31 2.13
C LYS A 229 -23.86 9.83 1.76
N GLN A 230 -23.37 9.43 0.59
CA GLN A 230 -23.40 8.03 0.15
C GLN A 230 -22.63 7.08 1.07
N ILE A 231 -21.48 7.51 1.61
CA ILE A 231 -20.70 6.70 2.54
C ILE A 231 -21.36 6.70 3.92
N GLU A 232 -21.86 7.83 4.40
CA GLU A 232 -22.61 7.91 5.65
C GLU A 232 -23.83 6.96 5.64
N ASP A 233 -24.63 7.00 4.58
CA ASP A 233 -25.81 6.15 4.42
C ASP A 233 -25.44 4.65 4.28
N LEU A 234 -24.21 4.34 3.87
CA LEU A 234 -23.73 2.95 3.82
C LEU A 234 -23.45 2.38 5.22
N TYR A 235 -22.98 3.20 6.16
CA TYR A 235 -22.55 2.76 7.49
C TYR A 235 -23.49 3.19 8.63
N SER A 236 -24.62 3.82 8.31
CA SER A 236 -25.74 4.06 9.24
C SER A 236 -26.49 2.77 9.54
#